data_AF-A0A5P2H658-F1
#
_entry.id   AF-A0A5P2H658-F1
#
_cell.length_a   1.000
_cell.length_b   1.000
_cell.length_c   1.000
_cell.angle_alpha   90.00
_cell.angle_beta   90.00
_cell.angle_gamma   90.00
#
_symmetry.space_group_name_H-M   'P 1'
#
loop_
_entity.id
_entity.type
_entity.pdbx_description
1 polymer ?
#
loop_
_entity_poly.entity_id
_entity_poly.type
_entity_poly.pdbx_seq_one_letter_code
_entity_poly.pdbx_strand_id
1 'polypeptide(L)'
;MKFSVAAVAAAGLFATFGSLVSSPAFAAGTPADAMAQAPGQGDALTSMLSTLEIGSPLPEMPDCADHRTPNGRDVTALCVELRGDGTMRQIGVPRDKRPVFMDGPHLLGFVDGNALVGVIIPTDGIRSQDAAMQSLSARYGKPFRQEQEDLRDKAGKTVKATHAGWMRKPLTVEFYAIPDDPSEGTIELLLPRARALMANRDAEVAKSLAPASGPAAKGGKAADKPAEKAADKSADKKAPVKPVDPGKW
;
A
#
# COMPACT_ATOMS: atom_id res chain seq x y z
N MET A 1 -69.68 -19.29 -2.22
CA MET A 1 -69.36 -20.32 -1.22
C MET A 1 -68.96 -19.59 0.05
N LYS A 2 -69.93 -19.31 0.94
CA LYS A 2 -70.14 -19.91 2.27
C LYS A 2 -68.97 -19.71 3.25
N PHE A 3 -69.19 -18.79 4.18
CA PHE A 3 -68.41 -18.52 5.40
C PHE A 3 -68.47 -19.68 6.41
N SER A 4 -67.47 -19.77 7.28
CA SER A 4 -67.63 -20.32 8.64
C SER A 4 -66.63 -19.67 9.60
N VAL A 5 -67.18 -19.16 10.69
CA VAL A 5 -66.56 -18.61 11.89
C VAL A 5 -66.79 -19.63 13.01
N ALA A 6 -65.79 -19.88 13.87
CA ALA A 6 -65.89 -20.36 15.27
C ALA A 6 -64.50 -20.83 15.73
N ALA A 7 -64.07 -20.76 16.99
CA ALA A 7 -64.56 -20.12 18.21
C ALA A 7 -63.45 -20.24 19.29
N VAL A 8 -63.60 -19.43 20.33
CA VAL A 8 -62.74 -19.25 21.52
C VAL A 8 -62.98 -20.31 22.61
N ALA A 9 -61.96 -20.65 23.41
CA ALA A 9 -62.05 -21.03 24.84
C ALA A 9 -60.64 -20.89 25.47
N ALA A 10 -60.37 -19.94 26.40
CA ALA A 10 -60.54 -20.02 27.87
C ALA A 10 -59.76 -21.18 28.54
N ALA A 11 -59.13 -21.13 29.71
CA ALA A 11 -58.71 -20.15 30.72
C ALA A 11 -58.05 -21.00 31.84
N GLY A 12 -57.10 -20.46 32.61
CA GLY A 12 -56.56 -21.13 33.81
C GLY A 12 -55.29 -20.43 34.34
N LEU A 13 -55.38 -19.32 35.07
CA LEU A 13 -55.52 -19.12 36.54
C LEU A 13 -54.26 -19.42 37.40
N PHE A 14 -53.60 -18.32 37.76
CA PHE A 14 -52.89 -17.92 39.01
C PHE A 14 -52.21 -18.94 39.93
N ALA A 15 -50.96 -18.61 40.32
CA ALA A 15 -50.59 -18.41 41.73
C ALA A 15 -49.30 -17.58 41.89
N THR A 16 -49.38 -16.60 42.77
CA THR A 16 -48.40 -15.58 43.19
C THR A 16 -47.66 -15.98 44.48
N PHE A 17 -46.34 -15.81 44.56
CA PHE A 17 -45.54 -15.43 45.74
C PHE A 17 -44.20 -14.88 45.16
N GLY A 18 -43.64 -13.70 45.46
CA GLY A 18 -43.68 -12.88 46.65
C GLY A 18 -42.28 -12.87 47.29
N SER A 19 -41.39 -11.96 46.87
CA SER A 19 -40.26 -11.44 47.69
C SER A 19 -39.62 -10.21 47.04
N LEU A 20 -39.73 -9.10 47.75
CA LEU A 20 -39.03 -7.83 47.58
C LEU A 20 -37.57 -7.99 48.02
N VAL A 21 -36.59 -7.49 47.24
CA VAL A 21 -35.39 -6.83 47.78
C VAL A 21 -34.63 -6.03 46.70
N SER A 22 -34.57 -4.72 46.95
CA SER A 22 -33.42 -3.81 46.77
C SER A 22 -32.76 -3.59 45.41
N SER A 23 -32.92 -2.37 44.88
CA SER A 23 -31.92 -1.69 44.04
C SER A 23 -30.71 -1.23 44.88
N PRO A 24 -29.50 -1.26 44.31
CA PRO A 24 -28.67 -0.06 44.20
C PRO A 24 -28.12 0.09 42.75
N ALA A 25 -28.27 1.26 42.13
CA ALA A 25 -27.27 2.35 42.05
C ALA A 25 -26.01 2.00 41.21
N PHE A 26 -25.90 2.69 40.06
CA PHE A 26 -24.72 3.02 39.24
C PHE A 26 -23.52 2.05 39.21
N ALA A 27 -23.30 1.48 38.02
CA ALA A 27 -21.95 1.28 37.48
C ALA A 27 -21.96 1.62 35.98
N ALA A 28 -21.22 2.67 35.63
CA ALA A 28 -20.81 2.97 34.27
C ALA A 28 -19.81 1.91 33.78
N GLY A 29 -19.88 1.54 32.50
CA GLY A 29 -18.91 0.63 31.90
C GLY A 29 -19.30 0.13 30.51
N THR A 30 -19.12 1.00 29.51
CA THR A 30 -18.69 0.76 28.12
C THR A 30 -19.41 -0.31 27.26
N PRO A 31 -19.91 0.04 26.06
CA PRO A 31 -20.33 -0.96 25.08
C PRO A 31 -19.08 -1.66 24.55
N ALA A 32 -19.02 -2.98 24.74
CA ALA A 32 -18.09 -3.82 24.01
C ALA A 32 -18.59 -3.91 22.56
N ASP A 33 -18.00 -3.10 21.68
CA ASP A 33 -17.92 -3.39 20.24
C ASP A 33 -17.18 -4.71 20.06
N ALA A 34 -17.92 -5.81 20.21
CA ALA A 34 -17.55 -7.08 19.64
C ALA A 34 -17.70 -6.92 18.12
N MET A 35 -16.64 -6.44 17.46
CA MET A 35 -16.47 -6.64 16.03
C MET A 35 -16.49 -8.15 15.81
N ALA A 36 -17.64 -8.66 15.39
CA ALA A 36 -17.80 -10.01 14.90
C ALA A 36 -16.81 -10.18 13.74
N GLN A 37 -15.73 -10.92 13.97
CA GLN A 37 -14.87 -11.37 12.89
C GLN A 37 -15.72 -12.23 11.96
N ALA A 38 -15.97 -11.72 10.75
CA ALA A 38 -16.59 -12.50 9.70
C ALA A 38 -15.73 -13.75 9.44
N PRO A 39 -16.32 -14.95 9.41
CA PRO A 39 -15.57 -16.17 9.12
C PRO A 39 -15.17 -16.18 7.64
N GLY A 40 -13.87 -16.34 7.36
CA GLY A 40 -13.41 -16.78 6.03
C GLY A 40 -12.49 -15.88 5.21
N GLN A 41 -11.81 -14.88 5.77
CA GLN A 41 -10.70 -14.23 5.06
C GLN A 41 -9.43 -14.36 5.91
N GLY A 42 -8.76 -15.51 5.75
CA GLY A 42 -7.43 -15.76 6.30
C GLY A 42 -6.35 -15.02 5.51
N ASP A 43 -5.10 -15.42 5.70
CA ASP A 43 -3.97 -14.85 4.97
C ASP A 43 -4.02 -15.18 3.46
N ALA A 44 -4.53 -14.25 2.65
CA ALA A 44 -4.58 -14.37 1.19
C ALA A 44 -3.19 -14.34 0.54
N LEU A 45 -2.16 -13.86 1.24
CA LEU A 45 -0.77 -13.87 0.75
C LEU A 45 -0.11 -15.24 0.90
N THR A 46 -0.69 -16.19 1.65
CA THR A 46 -0.07 -17.50 1.90
C THR A 46 0.27 -18.24 0.61
N SER A 47 -0.68 -18.34 -0.34
CA SER A 47 -0.48 -19.10 -1.58
C SER A 47 0.71 -18.58 -2.40
N MET A 48 0.88 -17.26 -2.43
CA MET A 48 1.94 -16.60 -3.19
C MET A 48 3.29 -16.61 -2.44
N LEU A 49 3.29 -16.18 -1.18
CA LEU A 49 4.52 -16.04 -0.38
C LEU A 49 5.08 -17.36 0.14
N SER A 50 4.32 -18.46 0.07
CA SER A 50 4.87 -19.81 0.34
C SER A 50 5.80 -20.28 -0.77
N THR A 51 5.60 -19.80 -2.00
CA THR A 51 6.51 -20.11 -3.13
C THR A 51 7.62 -19.06 -3.23
N LEU A 52 7.31 -17.80 -2.97
CA LEU A 52 8.26 -16.68 -2.96
C LEU A 52 8.77 -16.41 -1.53
N GLU A 53 9.61 -17.32 -1.04
CA GLU A 53 10.16 -17.19 0.31
C GLU A 53 11.22 -16.07 0.37
N ILE A 54 10.83 -14.94 0.96
CA ILE A 54 11.73 -13.79 1.13
C ILE A 54 12.84 -14.16 2.11
N GLY A 55 14.09 -14.00 1.67
CA GLY A 55 15.32 -14.38 2.39
C GLY A 55 15.97 -15.66 1.85
N SER A 56 15.25 -16.42 1.03
CA SER A 56 15.74 -17.63 0.39
C SER A 56 16.17 -17.37 -1.06
N PRO A 57 16.95 -18.27 -1.67
CA PRO A 57 17.19 -18.24 -3.11
C PRO A 57 15.88 -18.19 -3.89
N LEU A 58 15.82 -17.36 -4.93
CA LEU A 58 14.68 -17.31 -5.83
C LEU A 58 14.53 -18.70 -6.48
N PRO A 59 13.33 -19.32 -6.43
CA PRO A 59 13.12 -20.60 -7.08
C PRO A 59 13.34 -20.45 -8.59
N GLU A 60 13.83 -21.52 -9.22
CA GLU A 60 13.92 -21.58 -10.67
C GLU A 60 12.51 -21.50 -11.26
N MET A 61 12.28 -20.47 -12.07
CA MET A 61 10.98 -20.18 -12.67
C MET A 61 11.13 -20.05 -14.18
N PRO A 62 10.14 -20.51 -14.95
CA PRO A 62 10.16 -20.35 -16.40
C PRO A 62 9.98 -18.88 -16.82
N ASP A 63 10.27 -18.58 -18.09
CA ASP A 63 10.03 -17.26 -18.67
C ASP A 63 8.51 -17.03 -18.82
N CYS A 64 8.02 -15.87 -18.39
CA CYS A 64 6.61 -15.52 -18.57
C CYS A 64 6.19 -15.44 -20.05
N ALA A 65 7.10 -15.23 -20.99
CA ALA A 65 6.79 -15.22 -22.42
C ALA A 65 6.11 -16.52 -22.88
N ASP A 66 6.52 -17.66 -22.34
CA ASP A 66 6.02 -18.99 -22.74
C ASP A 66 4.77 -19.42 -21.97
N HIS A 67 4.41 -18.69 -20.91
CA HIS A 67 3.34 -19.05 -19.98
C HIS A 67 2.19 -18.05 -19.94
N ARG A 68 2.11 -17.11 -20.89
CA ARG A 68 0.98 -16.20 -21.04
C ARG A 68 -0.25 -16.90 -21.62
N THR A 69 -1.42 -16.49 -21.19
CA THR A 69 -2.69 -16.90 -21.82
C THR A 69 -2.74 -16.43 -23.27
N PRO A 70 -3.59 -17.04 -24.13
CA PRO A 70 -3.67 -16.65 -25.55
C PRO A 70 -4.02 -15.18 -25.80
N ASN A 71 -4.73 -14.54 -24.86
CA ASN A 71 -5.05 -13.11 -24.92
C ASN A 71 -3.91 -12.20 -24.37
N GLY A 72 -2.80 -12.77 -23.89
CA GLY A 72 -1.65 -12.08 -23.34
C GLY A 72 -1.86 -11.39 -21.99
N ARG A 73 -3.05 -11.51 -21.37
CA ARG A 73 -3.43 -10.76 -20.17
C ARG A 73 -3.00 -11.40 -18.87
N ASP A 74 -2.96 -12.72 -18.82
CA ASP A 74 -2.70 -13.49 -17.62
C ASP A 74 -1.53 -14.45 -17.84
N VAL A 75 -0.95 -14.93 -16.75
CA VAL A 75 0.01 -16.03 -16.77
C VAL A 75 -0.64 -17.29 -16.23
N THR A 76 -0.20 -18.44 -16.74
CA THR A 76 -0.74 -19.77 -16.42
C THR A 76 0.09 -20.52 -15.37
N ALA A 77 1.32 -20.07 -15.13
CA ALA A 77 2.23 -20.59 -14.12
C ALA A 77 3.00 -19.43 -13.47
N LEU A 78 3.57 -19.68 -12.28
CA LEU A 78 4.49 -18.72 -11.66
C LEU A 78 5.73 -18.64 -12.56
N CYS A 79 6.09 -17.43 -12.97
CA CYS A 79 7.11 -17.21 -13.99
C CYS A 79 7.88 -15.91 -13.71
N VAL A 80 9.04 -15.73 -14.34
CA VAL A 80 9.85 -14.52 -14.22
C VAL A 80 10.10 -13.90 -15.59
N GLU A 81 9.96 -12.58 -15.70
CA GLU A 81 10.46 -11.84 -16.84
C GLU A 81 11.95 -11.57 -16.62
N LEU A 82 12.80 -12.26 -17.38
CA LEU A 82 14.26 -12.15 -17.25
C LEU A 82 14.83 -10.88 -17.89
N ARG A 83 14.00 -10.02 -18.48
CA ARG A 83 14.40 -8.75 -19.09
C ARG A 83 14.64 -7.72 -17.98
N GLY A 84 15.86 -7.20 -17.84
CA GLY A 84 16.17 -6.16 -16.86
C GLY A 84 17.60 -6.19 -16.33
N ASP A 85 17.85 -5.44 -15.26
CA ASP A 85 19.16 -5.25 -14.60
C ASP A 85 19.54 -6.38 -13.62
N GLY A 86 18.71 -7.43 -13.54
CA GLY A 86 18.95 -8.58 -12.69
C GLY A 86 18.53 -8.41 -11.23
N THR A 87 18.42 -7.16 -10.77
CA THR A 87 18.15 -6.79 -9.37
C THR A 87 16.67 -6.66 -9.11
N MET A 88 15.91 -6.13 -10.08
CA MET A 88 14.46 -6.17 -10.07
C MET A 88 13.93 -7.15 -11.11
N ARG A 89 13.09 -8.08 -10.67
CA ARG A 89 12.46 -9.10 -11.49
C ARG A 89 10.96 -8.93 -11.45
N GLN A 90 10.33 -8.86 -12.62
CA GLN A 90 8.88 -8.93 -12.70
C GLN A 90 8.46 -10.41 -12.63
N ILE A 91 7.69 -10.77 -11.62
CA ILE A 91 7.27 -12.16 -11.38
C ILE A 91 5.78 -12.24 -11.71
N GLY A 92 5.43 -13.06 -12.69
CA GLY A 92 4.05 -13.34 -13.05
C GLY A 92 3.42 -14.32 -12.07
N VAL A 93 2.23 -14.00 -11.58
CA VAL A 93 1.45 -14.82 -10.64
C VAL A 93 0.23 -15.40 -11.37
N PRO A 94 -0.05 -16.71 -11.28
CA PRO A 94 -1.27 -17.31 -11.84
C PRO A 94 -2.54 -16.74 -11.23
N ARG A 95 -3.60 -16.59 -12.02
CA ARG A 95 -4.85 -15.95 -11.59
C ARG A 95 -5.48 -16.60 -10.35
N ASP A 96 -5.39 -17.92 -10.23
CA ASP A 96 -5.88 -18.71 -9.10
C ASP A 96 -5.07 -18.51 -7.81
N LYS A 97 -3.84 -18.00 -7.92
CA LYS A 97 -2.95 -17.70 -6.77
C LYS A 97 -2.91 -16.22 -6.41
N ARG A 98 -3.54 -15.35 -7.21
CA ARG A 98 -3.56 -13.91 -6.96
C ARG A 98 -4.54 -13.57 -5.83
N PRO A 99 -4.10 -12.84 -4.81
CA PRO A 99 -5.02 -12.22 -3.88
C PRO A 99 -5.96 -11.27 -4.63
N VAL A 100 -7.22 -11.15 -4.17
CA VAL A 100 -8.23 -10.29 -4.80
C VAL A 100 -7.84 -8.81 -4.83
N PHE A 101 -6.96 -8.39 -3.91
CA PHE A 101 -6.48 -7.02 -3.83
C PHE A 101 -5.32 -6.72 -4.77
N MET A 102 -4.68 -7.73 -5.36
CA MET A 102 -3.53 -7.54 -6.24
C MET A 102 -3.98 -6.94 -7.57
N ASP A 103 -3.32 -5.85 -7.97
CA ASP A 103 -3.55 -5.24 -9.28
C ASP A 103 -2.65 -5.89 -10.33
N GLY A 104 -3.29 -6.38 -11.40
CA GLY A 104 -2.61 -7.01 -12.51
C GLY A 104 -1.99 -8.39 -12.23
N PRO A 105 -1.24 -8.92 -13.21
CA PRO A 105 -0.71 -10.28 -13.15
C PRO A 105 0.71 -10.40 -12.57
N HIS A 106 1.34 -9.30 -12.19
CA HIS A 106 2.75 -9.28 -11.82
C HIS A 106 3.00 -8.59 -10.49
N LEU A 107 4.01 -9.08 -9.79
CA LEU A 107 4.65 -8.39 -8.67
C LEU A 107 6.12 -8.10 -9.02
N LEU A 108 6.77 -7.25 -8.23
CA LEU A 108 8.18 -6.96 -8.36
C LEU A 108 8.95 -7.69 -7.26
N GLY A 109 9.92 -8.51 -7.64
CA GLY A 109 10.87 -9.15 -6.73
C GLY A 109 12.23 -8.44 -6.78
N PHE A 110 12.81 -8.19 -5.61
CA PHE A 110 14.18 -7.72 -5.47
C PHE A 110 15.12 -8.90 -5.23
N VAL A 111 16.14 -9.03 -6.07
CA VAL A 111 17.09 -10.13 -6.05
C VAL A 111 18.49 -9.58 -5.77
N ASP A 112 19.11 -10.08 -4.70
CA ASP A 112 20.52 -9.83 -4.35
C ASP A 112 21.33 -11.10 -4.63
N GLY A 113 22.09 -11.11 -5.72
CA GLY A 113 22.73 -12.33 -6.23
C GLY A 113 21.69 -13.34 -6.69
N ASN A 114 21.44 -14.37 -5.86
CA ASN A 114 20.36 -15.35 -6.10
C ASN A 114 19.25 -15.27 -5.04
N ALA A 115 19.38 -14.43 -4.01
CA ALA A 115 18.43 -14.37 -2.91
C ALA A 115 17.29 -13.39 -3.20
N LEU A 116 16.05 -13.81 -3.03
CA LEU A 116 14.89 -12.91 -3.02
C LEU A 116 14.90 -12.13 -1.72
N VAL A 117 15.24 -10.83 -1.77
CA VAL A 117 15.39 -9.99 -0.58
C VAL A 117 14.18 -9.08 -0.32
N GLY A 118 13.26 -8.98 -1.27
CA GLY A 118 12.02 -8.23 -1.08
C GLY A 118 11.02 -8.45 -2.21
N VAL A 119 9.77 -8.11 -1.94
CA VAL A 119 8.68 -8.17 -2.89
C VAL A 119 7.80 -6.93 -2.76
N ILE A 120 7.39 -6.33 -3.88
CA ILE A 120 6.35 -5.30 -3.96
C ILE A 120 5.17 -5.87 -4.73
N ILE A 121 4.00 -5.83 -4.12
CA ILE A 121 2.73 -6.30 -4.68
C ILE A 121 1.90 -5.05 -5.01
N PRO A 122 1.69 -4.73 -6.30
CA PRO A 122 0.72 -3.71 -6.68
C PRO A 122 -0.68 -4.11 -6.22
N THR A 123 -1.45 -3.13 -5.76
CA THR A 123 -2.83 -3.32 -5.30
C THR A 123 -3.76 -2.33 -5.97
N ASP A 124 -5.05 -2.60 -5.95
CA ASP A 124 -6.08 -1.73 -6.51
C ASP A 124 -6.42 -0.53 -5.59
N GLY A 125 -5.39 0.00 -4.91
CA GLY A 125 -5.46 1.12 -3.99
C GLY A 125 -6.59 1.03 -2.98
N ILE A 126 -7.33 2.13 -2.86
CA ILE A 126 -8.44 2.29 -1.90
C ILE A 126 -9.53 1.22 -2.13
N ARG A 127 -9.74 0.78 -3.38
CA ARG A 127 -10.79 -0.23 -3.69
C ARG A 127 -10.51 -1.58 -3.05
N SER A 128 -9.24 -1.87 -2.80
CA SER A 128 -8.79 -3.15 -2.24
C SER A 128 -8.23 -3.06 -0.82
N GLN A 129 -8.23 -1.86 -0.24
CA GLN A 129 -7.56 -1.54 1.02
C GLN A 129 -8.02 -2.43 2.18
N ASP A 130 -9.32 -2.61 2.35
CA ASP A 130 -9.85 -3.39 3.48
C ASP A 130 -9.45 -4.86 3.39
N ALA A 131 -9.48 -5.44 2.18
CA ALA A 131 -9.06 -6.81 1.93
C ALA A 131 -7.55 -7.00 2.16
N ALA A 132 -6.73 -6.03 1.72
CA ALA A 132 -5.29 -6.02 1.96
C ALA A 132 -4.98 -5.92 3.46
N MET A 133 -5.59 -4.96 4.16
CA MET A 133 -5.44 -4.76 5.61
C MET A 133 -5.83 -6.00 6.41
N GLN A 134 -6.93 -6.65 6.04
CA GLN A 134 -7.38 -7.87 6.70
C GLN A 134 -6.39 -9.01 6.49
N SER A 135 -5.93 -9.24 5.26
CA SER A 135 -4.94 -10.28 4.96
C SER A 135 -3.62 -10.06 5.69
N LEU A 136 -3.13 -8.81 5.70
CA LEU A 136 -1.88 -8.44 6.39
C LEU A 136 -2.03 -8.60 7.90
N SER A 137 -3.17 -8.20 8.45
CA SER A 137 -3.44 -8.34 9.89
C SER A 137 -3.59 -9.81 10.30
N ALA A 138 -4.19 -10.65 9.45
CA ALA A 138 -4.29 -12.08 9.68
C ALA A 138 -2.89 -12.75 9.73
N ARG A 139 -1.95 -12.28 8.89
CA ARG A 139 -0.60 -12.84 8.81
C ARG A 139 0.37 -12.29 9.86
N TYR A 140 0.36 -10.98 10.08
CA TYR A 140 1.37 -10.27 10.86
C TYR A 140 0.84 -9.68 12.17
N GLY A 141 -0.46 -9.83 12.46
CA GLY A 141 -1.11 -9.25 13.63
C GLY A 141 -1.43 -7.77 13.46
N LYS A 142 -1.56 -7.04 14.56
CA LYS A 142 -1.88 -5.61 14.52
C LYS A 142 -0.70 -4.79 13.96
N PRO A 143 -0.92 -3.81 13.06
CA PRO A 143 0.14 -2.90 12.62
C PRO A 143 0.71 -2.11 13.80
N PHE A 144 2.01 -1.80 13.74
CA PHE A 144 2.66 -0.95 14.75
C PHE A 144 2.37 0.54 14.50
N ARG A 145 2.08 0.91 13.25
CA ARG A 145 1.70 2.25 12.80
C ARG A 145 0.59 2.12 11.77
N GLN A 146 -0.41 2.98 11.88
CA GLN A 146 -1.46 3.12 10.90
C GLN A 146 -1.87 4.59 10.82
N GLU A 147 -1.87 5.13 9.62
CA GLU A 147 -2.20 6.51 9.30
C GLU A 147 -3.28 6.53 8.22
N GLN A 148 -4.12 7.57 8.25
CA GLN A 148 -5.15 7.78 7.26
C GLN A 148 -5.06 9.20 6.71
N GLU A 149 -5.21 9.31 5.40
CA GLU A 149 -5.21 10.57 4.68
C GLU A 149 -6.44 10.68 3.79
N ASP A 150 -6.96 11.89 3.67
CA ASP A 150 -8.07 12.20 2.79
C ASP A 150 -7.55 12.54 1.38
N LEU A 151 -7.69 11.61 0.44
CA LEU A 151 -7.37 11.81 -0.97
C LEU A 151 -8.61 12.20 -1.76
N ARG A 152 -8.43 12.89 -2.89
CA ARG A 152 -9.49 13.11 -3.87
C ARG A 152 -9.40 12.10 -4.98
N ASP A 153 -10.53 11.44 -5.28
CA ASP A 153 -10.63 10.60 -6.46
C ASP A 153 -10.80 11.39 -7.76
N LYS A 154 -10.78 10.66 -8.88
CA LYS A 154 -10.97 11.23 -10.22
C LYS A 154 -12.34 11.90 -10.40
N ALA A 155 -13.31 11.59 -9.54
CA ALA A 155 -14.62 12.23 -9.49
C ALA A 155 -14.67 13.44 -8.53
N GLY A 156 -13.55 13.79 -7.89
CA GLY A 156 -13.44 14.88 -6.92
C GLY A 156 -13.98 14.53 -5.52
N LYS A 157 -14.37 13.29 -5.27
CA LYS A 157 -14.87 12.82 -3.97
C LYS A 157 -13.69 12.54 -3.04
N THR A 158 -13.83 12.98 -1.79
CA THR A 158 -12.87 12.64 -0.74
C THR A 158 -13.01 11.17 -0.32
N VAL A 159 -11.90 10.46 -0.33
CA VAL A 159 -11.76 9.05 0.03
C VAL A 159 -10.63 8.89 1.03
N LYS A 160 -10.79 7.99 2.01
CA LYS A 160 -9.78 7.74 3.04
C LYS A 160 -8.80 6.68 2.57
N ALA A 161 -7.55 7.09 2.41
CA ALA A 161 -6.43 6.23 2.09
C ALA A 161 -5.67 5.89 3.37
N THR A 162 -5.16 4.65 3.47
CA THR A 162 -4.47 4.14 4.66
C THR A 162 -3.01 3.83 4.32
N HIS A 163 -2.11 4.20 5.22
CA HIS A 163 -0.74 3.70 5.27
C HIS A 163 -0.58 2.91 6.58
N ALA A 164 -0.16 1.65 6.49
CA ALA A 164 0.05 0.81 7.66
C ALA A 164 1.39 0.06 7.59
N GLY A 165 2.03 -0.11 8.75
CA GLY A 165 3.31 -0.79 8.88
C GLY A 165 3.28 -1.92 9.90
N TRP A 166 3.98 -3.01 9.59
CA TRP A 166 4.26 -4.13 10.48
C TRP A 166 5.77 -4.39 10.55
N MET A 167 6.23 -4.78 11.74
CA MET A 167 7.61 -5.22 11.95
C MET A 167 7.63 -6.70 12.31
N ARG A 168 8.19 -7.52 11.41
CA ARG A 168 8.42 -8.95 11.63
C ARG A 168 9.89 -9.26 11.35
N LYS A 169 10.78 -8.92 12.30
CA LYS A 169 12.24 -9.04 12.13
C LYS A 169 12.65 -10.35 11.43
N PRO A 170 13.50 -10.30 10.39
CA PRO A 170 14.14 -9.11 9.80
C PRO A 170 13.28 -8.35 8.77
N LEU A 171 12.06 -8.80 8.51
CA LEU A 171 11.16 -8.24 7.50
C LEU A 171 10.42 -6.99 8.00
N THR A 172 10.42 -5.95 7.17
CA THR A 172 9.47 -4.83 7.29
C THR A 172 8.36 -5.02 6.27
N VAL A 173 7.12 -4.84 6.71
CA VAL A 173 5.96 -4.89 5.83
C VAL A 173 5.28 -3.54 5.88
N GLU A 174 5.11 -2.91 4.74
CA GLU A 174 4.42 -1.63 4.59
C GLU A 174 3.27 -1.81 3.60
N PHE A 175 2.15 -1.15 3.86
CA PHE A 175 1.03 -1.10 2.95
C PHE A 175 0.65 0.35 2.69
N TYR A 176 0.72 0.76 1.44
CA TYR A 176 0.40 2.09 0.96
C TYR A 176 -0.86 2.03 0.09
N ALA A 177 -1.98 2.50 0.61
CA ALA A 177 -3.13 2.90 -0.20
C ALA A 177 -3.16 4.42 -0.47
N ILE A 178 -2.08 5.13 -0.10
CA ILE A 178 -1.89 6.58 -0.29
C ILE A 178 -0.90 6.91 -1.44
N PRO A 179 -1.13 6.52 -2.71
CA PRO A 179 -0.42 7.12 -3.83
C PRO A 179 -1.15 8.37 -4.36
N ASP A 180 -0.49 9.09 -5.28
CA ASP A 180 -1.05 10.24 -5.99
C ASP A 180 -2.39 9.95 -6.71
N ASP A 181 -2.66 8.67 -7.01
CA ASP A 181 -3.92 8.17 -7.57
C ASP A 181 -4.57 7.15 -6.61
N PRO A 182 -5.83 7.34 -6.15
CA PRO A 182 -6.49 6.40 -5.23
C PRO A 182 -6.78 5.02 -5.81
N SER A 183 -6.57 4.83 -7.12
CA SER A 183 -6.62 3.51 -7.76
C SER A 183 -5.29 2.76 -7.77
N GLU A 184 -4.22 3.37 -7.27
CA GLU A 184 -2.93 2.72 -7.09
C GLU A 184 -2.72 2.38 -5.61
N GLY A 185 -1.87 1.39 -5.34
CA GLY A 185 -1.41 1.09 -3.99
C GLY A 185 -0.38 -0.02 -4.02
N THR A 186 0.37 -0.19 -2.94
CA THR A 186 1.43 -1.20 -2.86
C THR A 186 1.48 -1.86 -1.49
N ILE A 187 1.79 -3.16 -1.48
CA ILE A 187 2.27 -3.86 -0.30
C ILE A 187 3.75 -4.14 -0.53
N GLU A 188 4.60 -3.65 0.36
CA GLU A 188 6.04 -3.86 0.32
C GLU A 188 6.45 -4.81 1.44
N LEU A 189 7.13 -5.90 1.10
CA LEU A 189 7.71 -6.84 2.03
C LEU A 189 9.22 -6.86 1.81
N LEU A 190 9.96 -6.15 2.65
CA LEU A 190 11.36 -5.83 2.39
C LEU A 190 12.27 -6.26 3.53
N LEU A 191 13.35 -6.97 3.20
CA LEU A 191 14.50 -7.11 4.09
C LEU A 191 15.35 -5.83 4.06
N PRO A 192 16.21 -5.59 5.06
CA PRO A 192 17.11 -4.43 5.07
C PRO A 192 17.99 -4.34 3.82
N ARG A 193 18.39 -5.47 3.24
CA ARG A 193 19.17 -5.52 2.00
C ARG A 193 18.39 -5.00 0.80
N ALA A 194 17.10 -5.31 0.68
CA ALA A 194 16.27 -4.80 -0.43
C ALA A 194 16.17 -3.27 -0.40
N ARG A 195 16.06 -2.66 0.79
CA ARG A 195 16.06 -1.20 0.94
C ARG A 195 17.35 -0.56 0.43
N ALA A 196 18.49 -1.21 0.65
CA ALA A 196 19.77 -0.74 0.11
C ALA A 196 19.82 -0.85 -1.43
N LEU A 197 19.26 -1.92 -2.01
CA LEU A 197 19.16 -2.06 -3.47
C LEU A 197 18.29 -0.96 -4.10
N MET A 198 17.13 -0.68 -3.51
CA MET A 198 16.26 0.41 -3.96
C MET A 198 16.98 1.76 -3.89
N ALA A 199 17.59 2.08 -2.75
CA ALA A 199 18.31 3.35 -2.57
C ALA A 199 19.49 3.50 -3.55
N ASN A 200 20.22 2.41 -3.84
CA ASN A 200 21.27 2.43 -4.84
C ASN A 200 20.72 2.70 -6.24
N ARG A 201 19.58 2.08 -6.58
CA ARG A 201 18.92 2.28 -7.88
C ARG A 201 18.43 3.72 -8.04
N ASP A 202 17.82 4.27 -7.01
CA ASP A 202 17.38 5.68 -7.00
C ASP A 202 18.57 6.62 -7.16
N ALA A 203 19.71 6.34 -6.51
CA ALA A 203 20.93 7.11 -6.68
C ALA A 203 21.52 7.01 -8.10
N GLU A 204 21.44 5.84 -8.75
CA GLU A 204 21.84 5.68 -10.16
C GLU A 204 20.93 6.43 -11.12
N VAL A 205 19.61 6.34 -10.92
CA VAL A 205 18.63 7.08 -11.72
C VAL A 205 18.87 8.58 -11.54
N ALA A 206 19.02 9.06 -10.31
CA ALA A 206 19.33 10.47 -10.04
C ALA A 206 20.63 10.92 -10.73
N LYS A 207 21.70 10.10 -10.73
CA LYS A 207 22.94 10.39 -11.47
C LYS A 207 22.72 10.43 -12.98
N SER A 208 21.88 9.56 -13.52
CA SER A 208 21.57 9.53 -14.97
C SER A 208 20.72 10.73 -15.41
N LEU A 209 19.92 11.27 -14.50
CA LEU A 209 19.07 12.43 -14.72
C LEU A 209 19.80 13.76 -14.41
N ALA A 210 20.96 13.70 -13.75
CA ALA A 210 21.76 14.89 -13.49
C ALA A 210 22.24 15.48 -14.83
N PRO A 211 22.04 16.79 -15.08
CA PRO A 211 22.47 17.41 -16.31
C PRO A 211 24.00 17.26 -16.44
N ALA A 212 24.44 16.75 -17.60
CA ALA A 212 25.85 16.65 -17.94
C ALA A 212 26.48 18.05 -17.90
N SER A 213 27.02 18.42 -16.74
CA SER A 213 27.75 19.67 -16.56
C SER A 213 29.13 19.45 -17.16
N GLY A 214 29.20 19.51 -18.49
CA GLY A 214 30.46 19.53 -19.22
C GLY A 214 31.31 20.73 -18.76
N PRO A 215 32.64 20.59 -18.67
CA PRO A 215 33.49 21.71 -18.27
C PRO A 215 33.37 22.83 -19.30
N ALA A 216 32.92 24.00 -18.85
CA ALA A 216 32.96 25.22 -19.64
C ALA A 216 34.39 25.46 -20.11
N ALA A 217 34.60 25.37 -21.43
CA ALA A 217 35.88 25.67 -22.05
C ALA A 217 36.26 27.13 -21.75
N LYS A 218 37.46 27.31 -21.22
CA LYS A 218 38.17 28.60 -21.15
C LYS A 218 38.31 29.21 -22.56
N GLY A 219 37.94 30.47 -22.70
CA GLY A 219 38.33 31.36 -23.79
C GLY A 219 37.14 32.24 -24.20
N GLY A 220 37.20 33.56 -24.24
CA GLY A 220 38.29 34.52 -24.09
C GLY A 220 37.73 35.93 -23.87
N LYS A 221 38.63 36.84 -23.51
CA LYS A 221 38.42 38.25 -23.16
C LYS A 221 37.87 39.11 -24.32
N ALA A 222 37.06 40.11 -23.98
CA ALA A 222 37.15 41.54 -24.40
C ALA A 222 36.07 42.32 -23.62
N ALA A 223 36.43 43.18 -22.64
CA ALA A 223 36.76 44.61 -22.79
C ALA A 223 35.59 45.47 -23.30
N ASP A 224 34.89 46.17 -22.39
CA ASP A 224 34.97 47.64 -22.20
C ASP A 224 33.80 48.18 -21.36
N LYS A 225 34.12 49.15 -20.50
CA LYS A 225 33.22 50.05 -19.74
C LYS A 225 33.43 51.47 -20.34
N PRO A 226 32.79 52.57 -19.88
CA PRO A 226 31.53 52.81 -19.15
C PRO A 226 30.69 53.98 -19.77
N ALA A 227 29.44 54.21 -19.33
CA ALA A 227 28.90 55.58 -19.07
C ALA A 227 27.45 55.56 -18.53
N GLU A 228 27.23 56.36 -17.50
CA GLU A 228 25.97 56.71 -16.82
C GLU A 228 24.94 57.43 -17.69
N LYS A 229 23.65 57.20 -17.41
CA LYS A 229 22.67 58.29 -17.25
C LYS A 229 21.50 57.86 -16.37
N ALA A 230 21.07 58.81 -15.55
CA ALA A 230 20.23 58.67 -14.36
C ALA A 230 18.71 58.78 -14.62
N ALA A 231 17.96 58.48 -13.54
CA ALA A 231 16.59 58.92 -13.17
C ALA A 231 15.42 58.16 -13.84
N ASP A 232 14.30 57.83 -13.21
CA ASP A 232 13.71 58.06 -11.87
C ASP A 232 12.55 57.06 -11.65
N LYS A 233 12.20 56.76 -10.38
CA LYS A 233 10.93 56.18 -9.82
C LYS A 233 10.31 54.92 -10.46
N SER A 234 10.05 53.83 -9.72
CA SER A 234 8.98 53.74 -8.71
C SER A 234 9.08 52.46 -7.88
N ALA A 235 8.52 52.51 -6.67
CA ALA A 235 8.39 51.45 -5.67
C ALA A 235 7.80 50.13 -6.20
N ASP A 236 8.23 48.97 -5.70
CA ASP A 236 7.58 48.32 -4.55
C ASP A 236 8.28 47.01 -4.12
N LYS A 237 8.05 46.67 -2.85
CA LYS A 237 8.73 45.64 -2.06
C LYS A 237 8.41 44.21 -2.52
N LYS A 238 9.44 43.36 -2.70
CA LYS A 238 9.38 41.94 -2.27
C LYS A 238 10.80 41.37 -2.12
N ALA A 239 11.10 40.94 -0.89
CA ALA A 239 12.35 40.30 -0.52
C ALA A 239 12.53 38.93 -1.21
N PRO A 240 13.78 38.49 -1.50
CA PRO A 240 14.04 37.19 -2.07
C PRO A 240 13.81 36.08 -1.04
N VAL A 241 13.05 35.06 -1.44
CA VAL A 241 12.80 33.83 -0.69
C VAL A 241 14.13 33.12 -0.44
N LYS A 242 14.48 32.90 0.83
CA LYS A 242 15.62 32.05 1.21
C LYS A 242 15.30 30.59 0.87
N PRO A 243 16.25 29.81 0.32
CA PRO A 243 16.05 28.39 0.08
C PRO A 243 15.80 27.62 1.38
N VAL A 244 14.83 26.71 1.36
CA VAL A 244 14.54 25.78 2.46
C VAL A 244 15.60 24.68 2.45
N ASP A 245 16.23 24.47 3.61
CA ASP A 245 17.25 23.45 3.87
C ASP A 245 16.55 22.09 4.13
N PRO A 246 16.84 21.03 3.34
CA PRO A 246 16.15 19.75 3.46
C PRO A 246 16.66 18.86 4.63
N GLY A 247 17.52 19.37 5.51
CA GLY A 247 18.22 18.58 6.55
C GLY A 247 17.60 18.50 7.94
N LYS A 248 16.28 18.65 8.12
CA LYS A 248 15.63 18.40 9.43
C LYS A 248 14.33 17.60 9.28
N TRP A 249 14.47 16.29 9.37
CA TRP A 249 13.48 15.36 9.90
C TRP A 249 14.20 14.46 10.91
#